data_AF-A0A1W2A558-F1
#
_entry.id   AF-A0A1W2A558-F1
#
_cell.length_a   1.000
_cell.length_b   1.000
_cell.length_c   1.000
_cell.angle_alpha   90.00
_cell.angle_beta   90.00
_cell.angle_gamma   90.00
#
_symmetry.space_group_name_H-M   'P 1'
#
loop_
_entity.id
_entity.type
_entity.pdbx_description
1 polymer ?
#
loop_
_entity_poly.entity_id
_entity_poly.type
_entity_poly.pdbx_seq_one_letter_code
_entity_poly.pdbx_strand_id
1 'polypeptide(L)'
;MLPIQFAFELETSIDIQVAGLSAAATTGIAPIIALVDSCQKELLQILSIASTINIDTTPYPDINENQLIGSDTSWQLATQNTAASGASMPALMTLWGIYAAIDKSMQFYQQAAANSAHPQTRLFFSSLNHVKKILRRRVDGVIQIYYNHFWGQLGFAPFMLGKG
;
A
#
# COMPACT_ATOMS: atom_id res chain seq x y z
N MET A 1 17.13 -1.40 -18.64
CA MET A 1 16.39 -0.40 -17.84
C MET A 1 17.04 -0.28 -16.48
N LEU A 2 17.25 0.95 -15.99
CA LEU A 2 17.82 1.15 -14.65
C LEU A 2 16.78 0.78 -13.56
N PRO A 3 17.18 0.28 -12.38
CA PRO A 3 16.24 -0.11 -11.33
C PRO A 3 15.25 1.00 -10.92
N ILE A 4 15.68 2.26 -10.90
CA ILE A 4 14.80 3.40 -10.56
C ILE A 4 13.79 3.69 -11.68
N GLN A 5 14.18 3.53 -12.94
CA GLN A 5 13.26 3.65 -14.07
C GLN A 5 12.20 2.56 -14.01
N PHE A 6 12.61 1.31 -13.72
CA PHE A 6 11.67 0.21 -13.48
C PHE A 6 10.72 0.53 -12.33
N ALA A 7 11.25 1.02 -11.21
CA ALA A 7 10.44 1.40 -10.05
C ALA A 7 9.37 2.43 -10.43
N PHE A 8 9.76 3.48 -11.15
CA PHE A 8 8.85 4.53 -11.58
C PHE A 8 7.75 4.01 -12.50
N GLU A 9 8.08 3.17 -13.49
CA GLU A 9 7.09 2.57 -14.39
C GLU A 9 6.16 1.60 -13.66
N LEU A 10 6.69 0.78 -12.75
CA LEU A 10 5.91 -0.12 -11.91
C LEU A 10 4.89 0.66 -11.07
N GLU A 11 5.34 1.70 -10.39
CA GLU A 11 4.48 2.51 -9.52
C GLU A 11 3.47 3.33 -10.33
N THR A 12 3.83 3.79 -11.52
CA THR A 12 2.87 4.45 -12.42
C THR A 12 1.78 3.46 -12.84
N SER A 13 2.18 2.22 -13.13
CA SER A 13 1.23 1.17 -13.51
C SER A 13 0.32 0.76 -12.36
N ILE A 14 0.83 0.77 -11.12
CA ILE A 14 0.05 0.53 -9.90
C ILE A 14 -0.92 1.70 -9.67
N ASP A 15 -0.47 2.94 -9.83
CA ASP A 15 -1.30 4.14 -9.67
C ASP A 15 -2.52 4.12 -10.61
N ILE A 16 -2.29 3.81 -11.89
CA ILE A 16 -3.37 3.66 -12.89
C ILE A 16 -4.36 2.56 -12.47
N GLN A 17 -3.88 1.42 -11.97
CA GLN A 17 -4.74 0.33 -11.51
C GLN A 17 -5.53 0.71 -10.25
N VAL A 18 -4.90 1.37 -9.28
CA VAL A 18 -5.56 1.84 -8.05
C VAL A 18 -6.64 2.88 -8.40
N ALA A 19 -6.37 3.80 -9.32
CA ALA A 19 -7.34 4.78 -9.81
C ALA A 19 -8.54 4.09 -10.49
N GLY A 20 -8.30 3.08 -11.31
CA GLY A 20 -9.36 2.28 -11.94
C GLY A 20 -10.23 1.53 -10.93
N LEU A 21 -9.60 0.92 -9.91
CA LEU A 21 -10.30 0.25 -8.81
C LEU A 21 -11.07 1.23 -7.91
N SER A 22 -10.57 2.46 -7.74
CA SER A 22 -11.21 3.54 -6.99
C SER A 22 -12.52 3.99 -7.64
N ALA A 23 -12.53 4.15 -8.97
CA ALA A 23 -13.72 4.55 -9.70
C ALA A 23 -14.88 3.53 -9.58
N ALA A 24 -14.55 2.25 -9.32
CA ALA A 24 -15.52 1.17 -9.12
C ALA A 24 -15.88 0.94 -7.64
N ALA A 25 -15.24 1.63 -6.71
CA ALA A 25 -15.36 1.34 -5.28
C ALA A 25 -16.66 1.87 -4.67
N THR A 26 -17.24 1.07 -3.76
CA THR A 26 -18.39 1.49 -2.95
C THR A 26 -17.96 2.46 -1.84
N THR A 27 -18.89 3.30 -1.36
CA THR A 27 -18.66 4.38 -0.39
C THR A 27 -17.89 3.98 0.88
N GLY A 28 -17.98 2.73 1.36
CA GLY A 28 -17.36 2.29 2.61
C GLY A 28 -15.82 2.20 2.64
N ILE A 29 -15.16 2.05 1.49
CA ILE A 29 -13.68 1.95 1.41
C ILE A 29 -13.01 3.17 0.77
N ALA A 30 -13.79 4.16 0.34
CA ALA A 30 -13.27 5.36 -0.31
C ALA A 30 -12.19 6.08 0.54
N PRO A 31 -12.33 6.22 1.88
CA PRO A 31 -11.29 6.84 2.71
C PRO A 31 -9.96 6.05 2.70
N ILE A 32 -10.05 4.72 2.63
CA ILE A 32 -8.86 3.85 2.58
C ILE A 32 -8.15 3.99 1.24
N ILE A 33 -8.91 4.01 0.15
CA ILE A 33 -8.36 4.21 -1.19
C ILE A 33 -7.69 5.59 -1.31
N ALA A 34 -8.29 6.63 -0.73
CA ALA A 34 -7.69 7.97 -0.73
C ALA A 34 -6.33 8.03 -0.02
N LEU A 35 -6.17 7.29 1.09
CA LEU A 35 -4.88 7.18 1.79
C LEU A 35 -3.84 6.43 0.95
N VAL A 36 -4.24 5.34 0.29
CA VAL A 36 -3.35 4.57 -0.61
C VAL A 36 -2.92 5.43 -1.81
N ASP A 37 -3.87 6.12 -2.44
CA ASP A 37 -3.62 7.03 -3.57
C ASP A 37 -2.68 8.18 -3.19
N SER A 38 -2.88 8.77 -2.01
CA SER A 38 -1.98 9.81 -1.50
C SER A 38 -0.55 9.27 -1.32
N CYS A 39 -0.40 8.09 -0.72
CA CYS A 39 0.91 7.43 -0.60
C CYS A 39 1.55 7.15 -1.95
N GLN A 40 0.75 6.73 -2.94
CA GLN A 40 1.21 6.40 -4.28
C GLN A 40 1.75 7.65 -5.01
N LYS A 41 1.03 8.77 -4.93
CA LYS A 41 1.44 10.04 -5.52
C LYS A 41 2.74 10.58 -4.93
N GLU A 42 2.86 10.60 -3.62
CA GLU A 42 4.09 11.03 -2.93
C GLU A 42 5.27 10.13 -3.32
N LEU A 43 5.06 8.82 -3.41
CA LEU A 43 6.10 7.88 -3.82
C LEU A 43 6.53 8.07 -5.28
N LEU A 44 5.60 8.36 -6.18
CA LEU A 44 5.91 8.72 -7.57
C LEU A 44 6.71 10.01 -7.68
N GLN A 45 6.42 11.02 -6.85
CA GLN A 45 7.22 12.24 -6.79
C GLN A 45 8.66 11.96 -6.36
N ILE A 46 8.84 11.15 -5.30
CA ILE A 46 10.16 10.73 -4.82
C ILE A 46 10.93 9.98 -5.93
N LEU A 47 10.29 9.04 -6.62
CA LEU A 47 10.92 8.28 -7.69
C LEU A 47 11.25 9.14 -8.91
N SER A 48 10.40 10.10 -9.25
CA SER A 48 10.66 11.07 -10.31
C SER A 48 11.92 11.86 -10.00
N ILE A 49 12.06 12.39 -8.78
CA ILE A 49 13.29 13.07 -8.34
C ILE A 49 14.48 12.12 -8.39
N ALA A 50 14.37 10.93 -7.80
CA ALA A 50 15.44 9.94 -7.75
C ALA A 50 15.92 9.50 -9.15
N SER A 51 15.04 9.53 -10.17
CA SER A 51 15.39 9.19 -11.55
C SER A 51 16.33 10.19 -12.22
N THR A 52 16.40 11.42 -11.69
CA THR A 52 17.26 12.50 -12.20
C THR A 52 18.60 12.60 -11.47
N ILE A 53 18.77 11.84 -10.38
CA ILE A 53 19.93 11.94 -9.50
C ILE A 53 21.09 11.10 -10.04
N ASN A 54 22.27 11.73 -10.13
CA ASN A 54 23.53 11.00 -10.18
C ASN A 54 23.98 10.69 -8.74
N ILE A 55 23.97 9.40 -8.39
CA ILE A 55 24.26 8.94 -7.03
C ILE A 55 25.72 9.19 -6.60
N ASP A 56 26.63 9.36 -7.56
CA ASP A 56 28.05 9.63 -7.28
C ASP A 56 28.27 11.07 -6.77
N THR A 57 27.31 11.97 -7.01
CA THR A 57 27.43 13.40 -6.68
C THR A 57 26.35 13.90 -5.72
N THR A 58 25.19 13.25 -5.70
CA THR A 58 24.02 13.73 -4.96
C THR A 58 23.32 12.53 -4.30
N PRO A 59 23.02 12.58 -2.99
CA PRO A 59 22.27 11.51 -2.34
C PRO A 59 20.82 11.48 -2.80
N TYR A 60 20.17 10.31 -2.69
CA TYR A 60 18.72 10.21 -2.86
C TYR A 60 17.94 11.05 -1.85
N PRO A 61 16.71 11.47 -2.18
CA PRO A 61 15.84 12.12 -1.22
C PRO A 61 15.57 11.22 -0.01
N ASP A 62 15.45 11.84 1.16
CA ASP A 62 15.08 11.16 2.38
C ASP A 62 13.64 10.62 2.30
N ILE A 63 13.45 9.41 2.82
CA ILE A 63 12.14 8.76 2.88
C ILE A 63 11.52 9.01 4.25
N ASN A 64 10.48 9.85 4.29
CA ASN A 64 9.71 10.10 5.51
C ASN A 64 8.42 9.27 5.50
N GLU A 65 8.37 8.24 6.34
CA GLU A 65 7.24 7.31 6.45
C GLU A 65 5.93 8.01 6.81
N ASN A 66 5.95 8.97 7.73
CA ASN A 66 4.74 9.68 8.17
C ASN A 66 4.18 10.59 7.08
N GLN A 67 5.05 11.17 6.25
CA GLN A 67 4.63 11.94 5.09
C GLN A 67 4.02 11.04 4.03
N LEU A 68 4.64 9.89 3.75
CA LEU A 68 4.19 8.97 2.70
C LEU A 68 2.91 8.24 3.06
N ILE A 69 2.83 7.66 4.26
CA ILE A 69 1.72 6.77 4.64
C ILE A 69 0.57 7.56 5.30
N GLY A 70 0.86 8.76 5.79
CA GLY A 70 -0.06 9.54 6.62
C GLY A 70 -0.04 9.11 8.09
N SER A 71 -0.75 9.90 8.92
CA SER A 71 -0.76 9.70 10.37
C SER A 71 -1.58 8.49 10.81
N ASP A 72 -1.26 7.94 11.98
CA ASP A 72 -2.08 6.91 12.64
C ASP A 72 -3.52 7.35 12.82
N THR A 73 -3.74 8.62 13.18
CA THR A 73 -5.07 9.21 13.35
C THR A 73 -5.86 9.16 12.04
N SER A 74 -5.23 9.47 10.91
CA SER A 74 -5.86 9.39 9.58
C SER A 74 -6.32 7.97 9.27
N TRP A 75 -5.47 6.98 9.53
CA TRP A 75 -5.81 5.57 9.35
C TRP A 75 -6.90 5.08 10.29
N GLN A 76 -6.89 5.52 11.55
CA GLN A 76 -7.94 5.19 12.52
C GLN A 76 -9.29 5.76 12.07
N LEU A 77 -9.35 7.03 11.68
CA LEU A 77 -10.58 7.67 11.18
C LEU A 77 -11.09 6.98 9.92
N ALA A 78 -10.20 6.65 8.99
CA ALA A 78 -10.57 5.96 7.76
C ALA A 78 -11.14 4.55 8.05
N THR A 79 -10.55 3.84 9.01
CA THR A 79 -11.00 2.50 9.42
C THR A 79 -12.30 2.53 10.22
N GLN A 80 -12.54 3.55 11.05
CA GLN A 80 -13.81 3.71 11.78
C GLN A 80 -15.00 3.89 10.82
N ASN A 81 -14.77 4.58 9.70
CA ASN A 81 -15.78 4.75 8.65
C ASN A 81 -16.01 3.46 7.84
N THR A 82 -15.16 2.45 8.02
CA THR A 82 -15.27 1.13 7.41
C THR A 82 -16.09 0.21 8.32
N ALA A 83 -17.42 0.35 8.29
CA ALA A 83 -18.31 -0.48 9.09
C ALA A 83 -18.54 -1.86 8.46
N ALA A 84 -18.57 -2.91 9.29
CA ALA A 84 -18.93 -4.28 8.85
C ALA A 84 -20.34 -4.36 8.25
N SER A 85 -21.27 -3.48 8.64
CA SER A 85 -22.60 -3.37 8.05
C SER A 85 -22.60 -2.86 6.61
N GLY A 86 -21.54 -2.18 6.17
CA GLY A 86 -21.30 -1.77 4.80
C GLY A 86 -20.37 -2.71 4.03
N ALA A 87 -20.11 -3.91 4.56
CA ALA A 87 -19.24 -4.87 3.92
C ALA A 87 -19.85 -5.37 2.61
N SER A 88 -19.10 -5.24 1.52
CA SER A 88 -19.50 -5.71 0.19
C SER A 88 -18.38 -6.54 -0.43
N MET A 89 -18.74 -7.61 -1.15
CA MET A 89 -17.75 -8.45 -1.83
C MET A 89 -16.94 -7.65 -2.85
N PRO A 90 -17.53 -6.74 -3.65
CA PRO A 90 -16.74 -5.86 -4.53
C PRO A 90 -15.70 -5.03 -3.78
N ALA A 91 -16.04 -4.45 -2.62
CA ALA A 91 -15.08 -3.70 -1.83
C ALA A 91 -13.91 -4.58 -1.33
N LEU A 92 -14.20 -5.79 -0.86
CA LEU A 92 -13.16 -6.74 -0.46
C LEU A 92 -12.25 -7.13 -1.63
N MET A 93 -12.82 -7.41 -2.80
CA MET A 93 -12.05 -7.71 -4.01
C MET A 93 -11.15 -6.53 -4.42
N THR A 94 -11.64 -5.30 -4.33
CA THR A 94 -10.85 -4.08 -4.57
C THR A 94 -9.68 -3.99 -3.59
N LEU A 95 -9.92 -4.20 -2.29
CA LEU A 95 -8.87 -4.18 -1.28
C LEU A 95 -7.81 -5.29 -1.52
N TRP A 96 -8.22 -6.49 -1.93
CA TRP A 96 -7.28 -7.55 -2.32
C TRP A 96 -6.44 -7.20 -3.55
N GLY A 97 -7.05 -6.55 -4.55
CA GLY A 97 -6.32 -6.05 -5.71
C GLY A 97 -5.23 -5.04 -5.32
N ILE A 98 -5.59 -4.07 -4.49
CA ILE A 98 -4.65 -3.07 -3.94
C ILE A 98 -3.55 -3.76 -3.12
N TYR A 99 -3.93 -4.67 -2.22
CA TYR A 99 -2.99 -5.43 -1.40
C TYR A 99 -1.97 -6.19 -2.25
N ALA A 100 -2.42 -6.89 -3.29
CA ALA A 100 -1.56 -7.65 -4.18
C ALA A 100 -0.60 -6.73 -4.95
N ALA A 101 -1.07 -5.57 -5.43
CA ALA A 101 -0.23 -4.59 -6.10
C ALA A 101 0.87 -4.05 -5.18
N ILE A 102 0.53 -3.69 -3.94
CA ILE A 102 1.49 -3.26 -2.92
C ILE A 102 2.52 -4.36 -2.63
N ASP A 103 2.07 -5.61 -2.50
CA ASP A 103 2.93 -6.76 -2.24
C ASP A 103 3.97 -6.97 -3.36
N LYS A 104 3.57 -6.82 -4.63
CA LYS A 104 4.50 -6.91 -5.77
C LYS A 104 5.54 -5.79 -5.79
N SER A 105 5.12 -4.56 -5.52
CA SER A 105 6.04 -3.42 -5.39
C SER A 105 7.01 -3.61 -4.21
N MET A 106 6.52 -4.04 -3.05
CA MET A 106 7.34 -4.36 -1.89
C MET A 106 8.42 -5.42 -2.21
N GLN A 107 8.01 -6.54 -2.84
CA GLN A 107 8.95 -7.59 -3.27
C GLN A 107 10.02 -7.05 -4.23
N PHE A 108 9.63 -6.20 -5.19
CA PHE A 108 10.58 -5.55 -6.08
C PHE A 108 11.59 -4.70 -5.30
N TYR A 109 11.15 -3.84 -4.39
CA TYR A 109 12.08 -3.00 -3.60
C TYR A 109 13.00 -3.81 -2.71
N GLN A 110 12.51 -4.89 -2.10
CA GLN A 110 13.34 -5.80 -1.33
C GLN A 110 14.47 -6.39 -2.19
N GLN A 111 14.14 -6.85 -3.40
CA GLN A 111 15.12 -7.40 -4.33
C GLN A 111 16.07 -6.31 -4.86
N ALA A 112 15.56 -5.13 -5.19
CA ALA A 112 16.38 -4.02 -5.65
C ALA A 112 17.38 -3.58 -4.57
N ALA A 113 16.98 -3.53 -3.31
CA ALA A 113 17.87 -3.23 -2.18
C ALA A 113 18.96 -4.31 -2.04
N ALA A 114 18.58 -5.59 -2.05
CA ALA A 114 19.51 -6.71 -1.89
C ALA A 114 20.57 -6.77 -3.01
N ASN A 115 20.20 -6.40 -4.23
CA ASN A 115 21.07 -6.46 -5.41
C ASN A 115 21.75 -5.13 -5.76
N SER A 116 21.51 -4.06 -4.99
CA SER A 116 22.17 -2.78 -5.22
C SER A 116 23.62 -2.81 -4.72
N ALA A 117 24.54 -2.47 -5.62
CA ALA A 117 25.96 -2.35 -5.30
C ALA A 117 26.25 -1.11 -4.43
N HIS A 118 25.61 0.02 -4.72
CA HIS A 118 25.85 1.27 -4.00
C HIS A 118 25.09 1.32 -2.66
N PRO A 119 25.75 1.61 -1.52
CA PRO A 119 25.11 1.61 -0.20
C PRO A 119 23.90 2.56 -0.08
N GLN A 120 23.98 3.75 -0.70
CA GLN A 120 22.87 4.71 -0.65
C GLN A 120 21.66 4.22 -1.47
N THR A 121 21.88 3.56 -2.62
CA THR A 121 20.81 2.95 -3.41
C THR A 121 20.16 1.80 -2.66
N ARG A 122 20.96 0.98 -1.95
CA ARG A 122 20.45 -0.07 -1.07
C ARG A 122 19.57 0.51 0.04
N LEU A 123 20.04 1.57 0.71
CA LEU A 123 19.28 2.22 1.77
C LEU A 123 17.97 2.80 1.23
N PHE A 124 18.02 3.51 0.11
CA PHE A 124 16.84 4.09 -0.55
C PHE A 124 15.77 3.02 -0.85
N PHE A 125 16.13 1.94 -1.54
CA PHE A 125 15.18 0.86 -1.81
C PHE A 125 14.72 0.12 -0.54
N SER A 126 15.57 -0.03 0.47
CA SER A 126 15.18 -0.60 1.75
C SER A 126 14.12 0.25 2.46
N SER A 127 14.24 1.57 2.39
CA SER A 127 13.27 2.51 2.95
C SER A 127 11.94 2.47 2.18
N LEU A 128 11.96 2.42 0.85
CA LEU A 128 10.74 2.25 0.04
C LEU A 128 10.03 0.91 0.34
N ASN A 129 10.80 -0.17 0.46
CA ASN A 129 10.29 -1.47 0.89
C ASN A 129 9.61 -1.38 2.27
N HIS A 130 10.22 -0.67 3.22
CA HIS A 130 9.66 -0.48 4.55
C HIS A 130 8.31 0.26 4.50
N VAL A 131 8.23 1.34 3.73
CA VAL A 131 7.00 2.09 3.51
C VAL A 131 5.89 1.20 2.94
N LYS A 132 6.18 0.44 1.88
CA LYS A 132 5.20 -0.49 1.28
C LYS A 132 4.78 -1.59 2.26
N LYS A 133 5.69 -2.08 3.11
CA LYS A 133 5.37 -3.06 4.16
C LYS A 133 4.39 -2.51 5.19
N ILE A 134 4.55 -1.26 5.63
CA ILE A 134 3.60 -0.63 6.54
C ILE A 134 2.25 -0.45 5.83
N LEU A 135 2.25 0.10 4.61
CA LEU A 135 1.02 0.30 3.83
C LEU A 135 0.25 -1.01 3.64
N ARG A 136 0.94 -2.08 3.28
CA ARG A 136 0.38 -3.44 3.16
C ARG A 136 -0.29 -3.89 4.46
N ARG A 137 0.35 -3.68 5.60
CA ARG A 137 -0.20 -4.04 6.93
C ARG A 137 -1.45 -3.22 7.25
N ARG A 138 -1.50 -1.94 6.88
CA ARG A 138 -2.69 -1.10 7.07
C ARG A 138 -3.87 -1.62 6.25
N VAL A 139 -3.64 -1.90 4.97
CA VAL A 139 -4.65 -2.47 4.07
C VAL A 139 -5.11 -3.86 4.55
N ASP A 140 -4.19 -4.71 5.03
CA ASP A 140 -4.52 -6.00 5.63
C ASP A 140 -5.47 -5.87 6.83
N GLY A 141 -5.20 -4.91 7.73
CA GLY A 141 -6.07 -4.65 8.88
C GLY A 141 -7.51 -4.33 8.48
N VAL A 142 -7.68 -3.57 7.39
CA VAL A 142 -9.00 -3.26 6.82
C VAL A 142 -9.63 -4.50 6.19
N ILE A 143 -8.87 -5.29 5.43
CA ILE A 143 -9.33 -6.56 4.85
C ILE A 143 -9.89 -7.48 5.92
N GLN A 144 -9.23 -7.58 7.09
CA GLN A 144 -9.68 -8.43 8.18
C GLN A 144 -11.07 -8.05 8.71
N ILE A 145 -11.46 -6.76 8.64
CA ILE A 145 -12.82 -6.32 9.04
C ILE A 145 -13.88 -6.98 8.14
N TYR A 146 -13.67 -6.93 6.83
CA TYR A 146 -14.56 -7.54 5.84
C TYR A 146 -14.51 -9.06 5.92
N TYR A 147 -13.31 -9.62 6.07
CA TYR A 147 -13.10 -11.06 6.14
C TYR A 147 -13.86 -11.67 7.33
N ASN A 148 -13.73 -11.06 8.51
CA ASN A 148 -14.47 -11.46 9.71
C ASN A 148 -15.99 -11.34 9.52
N HIS A 149 -16.47 -10.30 8.83
CA HIS A 149 -17.88 -10.15 8.52
C HIS A 149 -18.40 -11.31 7.66
N PHE A 150 -17.72 -11.63 6.55
CA PHE A 150 -18.13 -12.71 5.65
C PHE A 150 -18.02 -14.09 6.31
N TRP A 151 -16.97 -14.35 7.09
CA TRP A 151 -16.90 -15.59 7.87
C TRP A 151 -18.03 -15.71 8.91
N GLY A 152 -18.44 -14.58 9.49
CA GLY A 152 -19.65 -14.48 10.31
C GLY A 152 -20.90 -14.93 9.59
N GLN A 153 -21.11 -14.44 8.36
CA GLN A 153 -22.27 -14.82 7.53
C GLN A 153 -22.26 -16.30 7.15
N LEU A 154 -21.08 -16.89 6.91
CA LEU A 154 -20.93 -18.28 6.54
C LEU A 154 -21.02 -19.25 7.75
N GLY A 155 -21.15 -18.73 8.98
CA GLY A 155 -21.23 -19.54 10.18
C GLY A 155 -19.89 -20.11 10.68
N PHE A 156 -18.78 -19.69 10.09
CA PHE A 156 -17.42 -20.10 10.51
C PHE A 156 -16.71 -19.01 11.30
N ALA A 157 -17.45 -18.10 11.94
CA ALA A 157 -16.85 -17.01 12.71
C ALA A 157 -15.86 -17.60 13.73
N PRO A 158 -14.57 -17.20 13.70
CA PRO A 158 -13.54 -17.76 14.57
C PRO A 158 -13.79 -17.49 16.08
N PHE A 159 -14.82 -16.70 16.41
CA PHE A 159 -15.19 -16.29 17.76
C PHE A 159 -16.41 -17.05 18.33
N MET A 160 -17.04 -17.96 17.57
CA MET A 160 -18.24 -18.70 17.99
C MET A 160 -17.96 -20.08 18.61
N LEU A 161 -16.69 -20.48 18.75
CA LEU A 161 -16.30 -21.69 19.48
C LEU A 161 -16.20 -21.38 20.99
N GLY A 162 -17.33 -21.44 21.72
CA GLY A 162 -17.30 -21.33 23.18
C GLY A 162 -18.58 -20.95 23.92
N LYS A 163 -19.74 -20.91 23.26
CA LYS A 163 -21.03 -20.75 23.97
C LYS A 163 -22.03 -21.77 23.45
N GLY A 164 -21.91 -23.00 23.95
CA GLY A 164 -22.92 -24.05 23.94
C GLY A 164 -23.05 -24.60 25.36
#